data_AF-A0A9X3JK67-F1
#
_entry.id   AF-A0A9X3JK67-F1
#
_cell.length_a   1.000
_cell.length_b   1.000
_cell.length_c   1.000
_cell.angle_alpha   90.00
_cell.angle_beta   90.00
_cell.angle_gamma   90.00
#
_symmetry.space_group_name_H-M   'P 1'
#
loop_
_entity.id
_entity.type
_entity.pdbx_description
1 polymer ?
#
loop_
_entity_poly.entity_id
_entity_poly.type
_entity_poly.pdbx_seq_one_letter_code
_entity_poly.pdbx_strand_id
1 'polypeptide(L)'
;MPRSRFVSPRKSASATCRAIMGGGRSRWLALAIAFGCLVPVTEAATGAAEPVPAADVAAPAPGQAAPAPIAAETQAPTEDAVKEATGGARASASADARADSLAASSSAPAPAPAPAPVAPRTEQVAAPAPAAPAPVKVEQVAAPAPAPATTTSGAALSWAPPAGYANYPVTNVTATDTLTTVSGRGGDVLIKLPTDRAVGPITIADCRNAVIIGGSIRALPSAKVAGHDQRAIYVRNCTGTVHIEGVHIDGAVSGAQTDGIAANAPKAILQIQNVRVDGLRGMSTGNHADVFQPWGGLREYRIDRLTGSSNFQGLHIFENTGPIGSGVIRNTNISGHNDAPVDKGGYYIWTDCNDDYPIMLDGVYVAPRPGRPFGQSVWPSVTHKTCAANVANGVATWPKDSMITGSVREGRPSSGDFVPAGSVGRSYTSPGYR
;
A
#
# COMPACT_ATOMS: atom_id res chain seq x y z
N MET A 1 54.43 -50.49 26.79
CA MET A 1 53.55 -50.74 27.96
C MET A 1 52.28 -49.90 27.81
N PRO A 2 51.13 -50.28 28.40
CA PRO A 2 50.06 -50.82 27.54
C PRO A 2 48.78 -49.98 27.35
N ARG A 3 48.23 -50.09 26.13
CA ARG A 3 46.86 -50.51 25.72
C ARG A 3 45.61 -50.05 26.52
N SER A 4 44.70 -49.42 25.77
CA SER A 4 43.27 -49.78 25.56
C SER A 4 42.32 -49.97 26.75
N ARG A 5 41.14 -49.30 26.68
CA ARG A 5 39.84 -50.00 26.59
C ARG A 5 38.67 -49.11 26.13
N PHE A 6 37.88 -49.66 25.20
CA PHE A 6 36.47 -49.31 24.95
C PHE A 6 35.62 -49.58 26.20
N VAL A 7 34.62 -48.71 26.49
CA VAL A 7 33.23 -49.14 26.83
C VAL A 7 32.22 -48.08 26.38
N SER A 8 31.18 -48.52 25.68
CA SER A 8 29.86 -47.89 25.47
C SER A 8 28.88 -49.05 25.19
N PRO A 9 27.54 -48.93 25.30
CA PRO A 9 26.70 -47.88 25.88
C PRO A 9 25.80 -48.42 27.02
N ARG A 10 24.94 -47.56 27.61
CA ARG A 10 23.62 -48.01 28.12
C ARG A 10 22.51 -47.03 27.76
N LYS A 11 21.55 -47.50 26.97
CA LYS A 11 20.19 -46.96 26.96
C LYS A 11 19.51 -47.35 28.28
N SER A 12 18.64 -46.51 28.80
CA SER A 12 17.51 -46.97 29.61
C SER A 12 16.29 -46.13 29.27
N ALA A 13 15.28 -46.80 28.72
CA ALA A 13 13.93 -46.28 28.69
C ALA A 13 13.12 -47.18 29.62
N SER A 14 12.31 -46.57 30.48
CA SER A 14 11.17 -47.28 31.07
C SER A 14 10.05 -46.28 31.33
N ALA A 15 8.90 -46.53 30.69
CA ALA A 15 7.64 -45.95 31.09
C ALA A 15 7.14 -46.63 32.38
N THR A 16 6.09 -46.10 33.01
CA THR A 16 4.78 -46.79 33.09
C THR A 16 3.83 -46.14 34.11
N CYS A 17 2.77 -45.53 33.57
CA CYS A 17 1.36 -45.53 34.01
C CYS A 17 0.90 -45.21 35.46
N ARG A 18 -0.12 -44.30 35.48
CA ARG A 18 -1.38 -44.33 36.28
C ARG A 18 -1.19 -44.11 37.81
N ALA A 19 -2.15 -43.62 38.61
CA ALA A 19 -3.62 -43.51 38.51
C ALA A 19 -4.15 -42.46 39.56
N ILE A 20 -5.41 -41.98 39.65
CA ILE A 20 -6.61 -41.92 38.76
C ILE A 20 -7.69 -41.00 39.40
N MET A 21 -8.69 -40.55 38.61
CA MET A 21 -10.07 -40.08 38.96
C MET A 21 -10.43 -38.62 39.32
N GLY A 22 -11.51 -38.16 38.65
CA GLY A 22 -12.50 -37.17 39.11
C GLY A 22 -12.61 -35.91 38.25
N GLY A 23 -13.60 -35.67 37.37
CA GLY A 23 -14.73 -36.49 36.87
C GLY A 23 -15.96 -35.61 36.56
N GLY A 24 -16.66 -35.77 35.42
CA GLY A 24 -17.92 -35.01 35.20
C GLY A 24 -18.51 -34.82 33.79
N ARG A 25 -19.00 -35.90 33.16
CA ARG A 25 -20.18 -35.98 32.24
C ARG A 25 -20.31 -34.97 31.07
N SER A 26 -20.18 -35.34 29.79
CA SER A 26 -21.01 -36.27 28.97
C SER A 26 -22.35 -35.70 28.44
N ARG A 27 -22.48 -35.59 27.11
CA ARG A 27 -23.54 -36.28 26.34
C ARG A 27 -23.19 -36.45 24.86
N TRP A 28 -23.65 -37.56 24.30
CA TRP A 28 -23.48 -38.02 22.92
C TRP A 28 -24.77 -37.83 22.12
N LEU A 29 -24.67 -37.71 20.79
CA LEU A 29 -25.45 -38.60 19.90
C LEU A 29 -24.68 -38.80 18.57
N ALA A 30 -24.86 -39.97 17.96
CA ALA A 30 -24.19 -40.39 16.73
C ALA A 30 -25.20 -40.74 15.64
N LEU A 31 -24.77 -40.74 14.37
CA LEU A 31 -25.39 -41.54 13.31
C LEU A 31 -24.33 -41.93 12.27
N ALA A 32 -24.41 -43.14 11.71
CA ALA A 32 -23.37 -43.70 10.86
C ALA A 32 -23.90 -44.71 9.83
N ILE A 33 -23.25 -44.73 8.65
CA ILE A 33 -23.05 -45.85 7.70
C ILE A 33 -24.24 -46.37 6.86
N ALA A 34 -24.04 -46.35 5.53
CA ALA A 34 -24.24 -47.43 4.52
C ALA A 34 -24.24 -46.79 3.11
N PHE A 35 -23.78 -47.35 1.99
CA PHE A 35 -22.90 -48.47 1.56
C PHE A 35 -22.41 -47.98 0.15
N GLY A 36 -21.16 -48.11 -0.31
CA GLY A 36 -20.48 -49.36 -0.70
C GLY A 36 -20.63 -49.66 -2.21
N CYS A 37 -19.61 -49.36 -3.03
CA CYS A 37 -19.25 -50.12 -4.25
C CYS A 37 -17.94 -49.61 -4.90
N LEU A 38 -17.04 -50.53 -5.26
CA LEU A 38 -15.70 -50.28 -5.82
C LEU A 38 -15.32 -51.46 -6.73
N VAL A 39 -15.13 -51.27 -8.04
CA VAL A 39 -14.34 -52.15 -8.94
C VAL A 39 -13.81 -51.27 -10.10
N PRO A 40 -12.55 -51.42 -10.56
CA PRO A 40 -11.94 -50.54 -11.57
C PRO A 40 -12.02 -51.10 -13.00
N VAL A 41 -11.66 -50.27 -13.99
CA VAL A 41 -11.22 -50.71 -15.31
C VAL A 41 -9.86 -50.08 -15.62
N THR A 42 -8.90 -50.93 -15.96
CA THR A 42 -7.61 -50.55 -16.55
C THR A 42 -7.52 -51.14 -17.94
N GLU A 43 -7.21 -50.33 -18.94
CA GLU A 43 -6.51 -50.84 -20.12
C GLU A 43 -5.64 -49.74 -20.74
N ALA A 44 -4.51 -50.14 -21.33
CA ALA A 44 -3.54 -49.25 -21.93
C ALA A 44 -3.34 -49.66 -23.40
N ALA A 45 -3.24 -48.68 -24.29
CA ALA A 45 -2.77 -48.91 -25.65
C ALA A 45 -1.97 -47.71 -26.17
N THR A 46 -0.79 -48.02 -26.70
CA THR A 46 0.11 -47.12 -27.40
C THR A 46 -0.38 -46.78 -28.81
N GLY A 47 -0.09 -45.57 -29.30
CA GLY A 47 -0.29 -45.23 -30.72
C GLY A 47 0.38 -43.92 -31.10
N ALA A 48 1.57 -43.99 -31.69
CA ALA A 48 2.21 -42.86 -32.35
C ALA A 48 1.89 -42.90 -33.85
N ALA A 49 1.59 -41.74 -34.45
CA ALA A 49 1.57 -41.54 -35.90
C ALA A 49 1.94 -40.09 -36.23
N GLU A 50 2.70 -39.93 -37.32
CA GLU A 50 3.32 -38.68 -37.79
C GLU A 50 2.40 -37.86 -38.73
N PRO A 51 2.80 -36.64 -39.15
CA PRO A 51 1.88 -35.67 -39.79
C PRO A 51 1.68 -35.88 -41.30
N VAL A 52 0.59 -35.31 -41.82
CA VAL A 52 0.31 -35.19 -43.27
C VAL A 52 0.38 -33.70 -43.68
N PRO A 53 1.05 -33.35 -44.79
CA PRO A 53 1.35 -31.95 -45.15
C PRO A 53 0.33 -31.29 -46.11
N ALA A 54 0.34 -29.95 -46.05
CA ALA A 54 0.16 -28.94 -47.11
C ALA A 54 -0.84 -29.14 -48.28
N ALA A 55 -1.67 -28.11 -48.49
CA ALA A 55 -2.01 -27.61 -49.83
C ALA A 55 -2.38 -26.11 -49.79
N ASP A 56 -1.54 -25.26 -50.37
CA ASP A 56 -1.94 -23.92 -50.84
C ASP A 56 -2.83 -24.05 -52.08
N VAL A 57 -3.93 -23.29 -52.16
CA VAL A 57 -4.52 -22.93 -53.47
C VAL A 57 -4.94 -21.46 -53.48
N ALA A 58 -4.41 -20.76 -54.48
CA ALA A 58 -4.51 -19.34 -54.77
C ALA A 58 -5.93 -18.75 -54.88
N ALA A 59 -5.99 -17.43 -54.65
CA ALA A 59 -7.08 -16.57 -55.07
C ALA A 59 -7.03 -16.27 -56.58
N PRO A 60 -8.17 -15.93 -57.21
CA PRO A 60 -8.23 -15.07 -58.38
C PRO A 60 -8.78 -13.67 -58.04
N ALA A 61 -8.31 -12.66 -58.79
CA ALA A 61 -8.76 -11.28 -58.72
C ALA A 61 -9.84 -10.99 -59.81
N PRO A 62 -10.07 -9.75 -60.27
CA PRO A 62 -11.12 -8.91 -59.69
C PRO A 62 -12.19 -8.46 -60.70
N GLY A 63 -13.31 -7.96 -60.16
CA GLY A 63 -14.13 -6.95 -60.83
C GLY A 63 -15.60 -7.29 -61.00
N GLN A 64 -16.46 -6.40 -60.50
CA GLN A 64 -17.58 -5.85 -61.27
C GLN A 64 -18.07 -4.54 -60.62
N ALA A 65 -18.65 -3.67 -61.43
CA ALA A 65 -19.03 -2.30 -61.03
C ALA A 65 -20.39 -2.25 -60.33
N ALA A 66 -20.66 -1.12 -59.67
CA ALA A 66 -21.85 -0.86 -58.87
C ALA A 66 -23.17 -0.87 -59.68
N PRO A 67 -24.30 -0.98 -58.96
CA PRO A 67 -25.32 0.07 -59.06
C PRO A 67 -25.64 0.73 -57.71
N ALA A 68 -26.26 1.92 -57.78
CA ALA A 68 -26.54 2.78 -56.64
C ALA A 68 -27.62 2.23 -55.68
N PRO A 69 -27.57 2.56 -54.38
CA PRO A 69 -28.66 2.26 -53.45
C PRO A 69 -29.84 3.21 -53.66
N ILE A 70 -31.03 2.61 -53.67
CA ILE A 70 -32.34 3.28 -53.65
C ILE A 70 -32.58 3.88 -52.26
N ALA A 71 -33.39 4.95 -52.18
CA ALA A 71 -33.77 5.59 -50.92
C ALA A 71 -34.43 4.59 -49.95
N ALA A 72 -33.89 4.50 -48.73
CA ALA A 72 -34.43 3.66 -47.66
C ALA A 72 -35.23 4.51 -46.66
N GLU A 73 -36.52 4.22 -46.66
CA GLU A 73 -37.58 4.59 -45.75
C GLU A 73 -37.19 4.57 -44.25
N THR A 74 -37.73 5.52 -43.49
CA THR A 74 -37.52 5.62 -42.04
C THR A 74 -38.36 4.58 -41.30
N GLN A 75 -37.72 3.56 -40.71
CA GLN A 75 -38.34 2.71 -39.69
C GLN A 75 -37.50 2.69 -38.42
N ALA A 76 -38.14 3.02 -37.30
CA ALA A 76 -37.55 2.93 -35.96
C ALA A 76 -37.75 1.51 -35.40
N PRO A 77 -36.71 0.90 -34.79
CA PRO A 77 -36.88 -0.25 -33.93
C PRO A 77 -36.95 0.20 -32.45
N THR A 78 -38.14 0.00 -31.89
CA THR A 78 -38.42 -0.50 -30.52
C THR A 78 -37.27 -0.59 -29.52
N GLU A 79 -37.49 0.05 -28.36
CA GLU A 79 -36.77 -0.21 -27.11
C GLU A 79 -36.88 -1.69 -26.70
N ASP A 80 -35.77 -2.31 -26.34
CA ASP A 80 -35.76 -3.56 -25.57
C ASP A 80 -34.86 -3.40 -24.34
N ALA A 81 -35.46 -3.46 -23.16
CA ALA A 81 -34.84 -3.05 -21.91
C ALA A 81 -34.08 -4.19 -21.23
N VAL A 82 -32.76 -4.27 -21.45
CA VAL A 82 -31.88 -5.15 -20.66
C VAL A 82 -31.57 -4.50 -19.31
N LYS A 83 -32.14 -5.07 -18.24
CA LYS A 83 -31.79 -4.74 -16.85
C LYS A 83 -30.37 -5.23 -16.52
N GLU A 84 -29.44 -4.30 -16.29
CA GLU A 84 -28.21 -4.60 -15.56
C GLU A 84 -27.95 -3.51 -14.50
N ALA A 85 -28.31 -3.81 -13.24
CA ALA A 85 -28.32 -2.82 -12.16
C ALA A 85 -28.07 -3.43 -10.77
N THR A 86 -26.91 -4.05 -10.55
CA THR A 86 -26.44 -4.50 -9.21
C THR A 86 -24.93 -4.33 -8.99
N GLY A 87 -24.28 -3.38 -9.67
CA GLY A 87 -22.84 -3.08 -9.49
C GLY A 87 -22.50 -1.90 -8.56
N GLY A 88 -23.32 -0.84 -8.54
CA GLY A 88 -22.91 0.46 -7.97
C GLY A 88 -22.94 0.57 -6.44
N ALA A 89 -23.78 -0.20 -5.74
CA ALA A 89 -24.10 0.06 -4.33
C ALA A 89 -22.94 -0.19 -3.34
N ARG A 90 -21.97 -1.06 -3.66
CA ARG A 90 -20.84 -1.37 -2.76
C ARG A 90 -19.75 -0.29 -2.75
N ALA A 91 -19.65 0.54 -3.79
CA ALA A 91 -18.65 1.60 -3.86
C ALA A 91 -18.98 2.75 -2.89
N SER A 92 -20.25 3.14 -2.79
CA SER A 92 -20.70 4.20 -1.89
C SER A 92 -20.56 3.80 -0.41
N ALA A 93 -20.97 2.58 -0.04
CA ALA A 93 -20.85 2.06 1.33
C ALA A 93 -19.39 1.97 1.84
N SER A 94 -18.40 1.97 0.94
CA SER A 94 -16.98 2.00 1.29
C SER A 94 -16.48 3.38 1.73
N ALA A 95 -17.23 4.46 1.48
CA ALA A 95 -16.93 5.78 2.02
C ALA A 95 -17.36 5.90 3.49
N ASP A 96 -18.52 5.34 3.85
CA ASP A 96 -19.06 5.41 5.22
C ASP A 96 -18.22 4.54 6.19
N ALA A 97 -17.83 3.33 5.78
CA ALA A 97 -16.97 2.44 6.57
C ALA A 97 -15.59 3.05 6.93
N ARG A 98 -15.15 4.12 6.24
CA ARG A 98 -13.90 4.83 6.53
C ARG A 98 -14.02 5.88 7.64
N ALA A 99 -15.23 6.32 7.98
CA ALA A 99 -15.45 7.21 9.12
C ALA A 99 -15.39 6.44 10.45
N ASP A 100 -15.97 5.23 10.49
CA ASP A 100 -16.13 4.45 11.71
C ASP A 100 -14.79 3.94 12.30
N SER A 101 -13.82 3.59 11.46
CA SER A 101 -12.48 3.16 11.92
C SER A 101 -11.69 4.28 12.61
N LEU A 102 -11.92 5.55 12.25
CA LEU A 102 -11.35 6.71 12.94
C LEU A 102 -12.09 7.02 14.23
N ALA A 103 -13.43 6.89 14.24
CA ALA A 103 -14.26 7.12 15.42
C ALA A 103 -13.91 6.18 16.60
N ALA A 104 -13.49 4.94 16.30
CA ALA A 104 -13.06 3.97 17.31
C ALA A 104 -11.85 4.40 18.17
N SER A 105 -11.03 5.36 17.70
CA SER A 105 -9.88 5.89 18.47
C SER A 105 -10.15 7.24 19.15
N SER A 106 -11.19 7.98 18.77
CA SER A 106 -11.50 9.30 19.35
C SER A 106 -12.40 9.22 20.58
N SER A 107 -11.88 8.68 21.68
CA SER A 107 -12.55 8.88 22.99
C SER A 107 -12.37 10.34 23.44
N ALA A 108 -13.44 11.13 23.33
CA ALA A 108 -13.46 12.49 23.84
C ALA A 108 -13.23 12.49 25.37
N PRO A 109 -12.44 13.42 25.92
CA PRO A 109 -12.28 13.54 27.36
C PRO A 109 -13.63 13.87 28.01
N ALA A 110 -13.91 13.22 29.15
CA ALA A 110 -15.13 13.48 29.91
C ALA A 110 -15.25 14.97 30.30
N PRO A 111 -16.47 15.55 30.33
CA PRO A 111 -16.65 16.93 30.73
C PRO A 111 -16.11 17.15 32.16
N ALA A 112 -15.31 18.20 32.33
CA ALA A 112 -14.76 18.54 33.63
C ALA A 112 -15.90 18.84 34.64
N PRO A 113 -15.75 18.43 35.91
CA PRO A 113 -16.75 18.74 36.93
C PRO A 113 -16.90 20.25 37.11
N ALA A 114 -18.14 20.70 37.38
CA ALA A 114 -18.46 22.11 37.54
C ALA A 114 -17.62 22.74 38.67
N PRO A 115 -17.11 23.98 38.49
CA PRO A 115 -16.29 24.63 39.50
C PRO A 115 -17.12 24.93 40.76
N ALA A 116 -16.52 24.68 41.93
CA ALA A 116 -17.09 25.05 43.22
C ALA A 116 -17.19 26.59 43.36
N PRO A 117 -18.18 27.10 44.15
CA PRO A 117 -18.36 28.54 44.32
C PRO A 117 -17.14 29.19 44.97
N VAL A 118 -16.57 30.19 44.31
CA VAL A 118 -15.41 30.95 44.79
C VAL A 118 -15.88 32.04 45.75
N ALA A 119 -15.26 32.12 46.92
CA ALA A 119 -15.53 33.15 47.93
C ALA A 119 -15.18 34.57 47.41
N PRO A 120 -15.86 35.64 47.90
CA PRO A 120 -15.60 37.00 47.44
C PRO A 120 -14.17 37.44 47.75
N ARG A 121 -13.47 37.93 46.72
CA ARG A 121 -12.09 38.41 46.80
C ARG A 121 -12.10 39.91 47.07
N THR A 122 -11.40 40.34 48.11
CA THR A 122 -11.19 41.76 48.43
C THR A 122 -10.43 42.45 47.30
N GLU A 123 -10.89 43.64 46.90
CA GLU A 123 -10.20 44.48 45.93
C GLU A 123 -8.87 44.98 46.50
N GLN A 124 -7.78 44.67 45.82
CA GLN A 124 -6.46 45.23 46.09
C GLN A 124 -6.09 46.14 44.93
N VAL A 125 -5.99 47.45 45.21
CA VAL A 125 -5.68 48.48 44.22
C VAL A 125 -4.29 48.23 43.62
N ALA A 126 -4.22 48.00 42.31
CA ALA A 126 -2.98 47.71 41.62
C ALA A 126 -2.21 48.99 41.24
N ALA A 127 -0.88 48.94 41.43
CA ALA A 127 0.04 49.97 40.92
C ALA A 127 0.15 49.90 39.37
N PRO A 128 0.51 51.00 38.68
CA PRO A 128 0.60 51.03 37.23
C PRO A 128 1.69 50.08 36.70
N ALA A 129 1.36 49.32 35.65
CA ALA A 129 2.26 48.36 35.03
C ALA A 129 3.37 49.05 34.22
N PRO A 130 4.61 48.51 34.21
CA PRO A 130 5.68 49.02 33.35
C PRO A 130 5.38 48.75 31.87
N ALA A 131 5.80 49.67 31.00
CA ALA A 131 5.54 49.61 29.57
C ALA A 131 6.18 48.38 28.91
N ALA A 132 5.43 47.73 28.02
CA ALA A 132 5.91 46.58 27.26
C ALA A 132 7.03 46.99 26.27
N PRO A 133 8.12 46.20 26.14
CA PRO A 133 9.17 46.47 25.17
C PRO A 133 8.66 46.27 23.73
N ALA A 134 9.18 47.09 22.81
CA ALA A 134 8.82 47.02 21.40
C ALA A 134 9.25 45.68 20.75
N PRO A 135 8.49 45.17 19.75
CA PRO A 135 8.81 43.90 19.09
C PRO A 135 10.13 43.99 18.31
N VAL A 136 11.09 43.15 18.69
CA VAL A 136 12.35 43.01 17.96
C VAL A 136 12.09 42.25 16.65
N LYS A 137 12.44 42.87 15.53
CA LYS A 137 12.36 42.27 14.19
C LYS A 137 13.42 41.17 14.07
N VAL A 138 13.03 39.92 14.29
CA VAL A 138 13.92 38.77 14.09
C VAL A 138 14.11 38.56 12.59
N GLU A 139 15.34 38.74 12.12
CA GLU A 139 15.69 38.57 10.71
C GLU A 139 15.78 37.08 10.39
N GLN A 140 14.85 36.58 9.57
CA GLN A 140 14.75 35.16 9.24
C GLN A 140 15.91 34.77 8.30
N VAL A 141 16.98 34.24 8.87
CA VAL A 141 18.12 33.70 8.12
C VAL A 141 17.63 32.61 7.18
N ALA A 142 17.81 32.81 5.87
CA ALA A 142 17.44 31.82 4.86
C ALA A 142 18.21 30.52 5.07
N ALA A 143 17.51 29.39 5.04
CA ALA A 143 18.15 28.08 5.14
C ALA A 143 19.14 27.89 3.97
N PRO A 144 20.36 27.37 4.22
CA PRO A 144 21.34 27.17 3.16
C PRO A 144 20.79 26.21 2.10
N ALA A 145 21.05 26.52 0.83
CA ALA A 145 20.67 25.65 -0.29
C ALA A 145 21.30 24.25 -0.10
N PRO A 146 20.56 23.16 -0.34
CA PRO A 146 21.09 21.82 -0.18
C PRO A 146 22.27 21.61 -1.12
N ALA A 147 23.37 21.07 -0.57
CA ALA A 147 24.54 20.69 -1.36
C ALA A 147 24.13 19.69 -2.46
N PRO A 148 24.75 19.75 -3.66
CA PRO A 148 24.43 18.82 -4.74
C PRO A 148 24.67 17.38 -4.26
N ALA A 149 23.62 16.56 -4.33
CA ALA A 149 23.69 15.18 -3.88
C ALA A 149 24.74 14.42 -4.70
N THR A 150 25.78 13.91 -4.04
CA THR A 150 26.69 12.95 -4.64
C THR A 150 25.88 11.73 -5.03
N THR A 151 25.68 11.54 -6.34
CA THR A 151 24.98 10.38 -6.89
C THR A 151 25.81 9.13 -6.63
N THR A 152 25.56 8.47 -5.50
CA THR A 152 26.04 7.12 -5.24
C THR A 152 25.66 6.26 -6.44
N SER A 153 26.65 5.69 -7.14
CA SER A 153 26.38 4.79 -8.28
C SER A 153 25.42 3.71 -7.80
N GLY A 154 24.19 3.73 -8.32
CA GLY A 154 23.05 3.12 -7.64
C GLY A 154 23.33 1.67 -7.31
N ALA A 155 23.37 1.31 -6.02
CA ALA A 155 23.51 -0.07 -5.63
C ALA A 155 22.33 -0.86 -6.21
N ALA A 156 22.58 -2.02 -6.82
CA ALA A 156 21.53 -2.83 -7.45
C ALA A 156 20.32 -3.06 -6.50
N LEU A 157 19.13 -3.11 -7.07
CA LEU A 157 17.85 -3.21 -6.38
C LEU A 157 17.56 -4.64 -5.87
N SER A 158 16.65 -4.75 -4.91
CA SER A 158 16.36 -6.01 -4.21
C SER A 158 15.54 -7.02 -5.02
N TRP A 159 14.70 -6.57 -5.96
CA TRP A 159 13.83 -7.44 -6.76
C TRP A 159 13.83 -7.04 -8.22
N ALA A 160 14.04 -8.00 -9.12
CA ALA A 160 13.83 -7.79 -10.54
C ALA A 160 12.31 -7.73 -10.88
N PRO A 161 11.91 -6.97 -11.92
CA PRO A 161 10.59 -7.12 -12.52
C PRO A 161 10.38 -8.54 -13.05
N PRO A 162 9.13 -8.97 -13.27
CA PRO A 162 8.80 -10.25 -13.89
C PRO A 162 9.63 -10.57 -15.14
N ALA A 163 10.10 -11.81 -15.24
CA ALA A 163 10.92 -12.26 -16.36
C ALA A 163 10.20 -12.05 -17.69
N GLY A 164 10.91 -11.50 -18.68
CA GLY A 164 10.36 -11.20 -20.00
C GLY A 164 9.49 -9.94 -20.11
N TYR A 165 9.41 -9.09 -19.06
CA TYR A 165 8.54 -7.90 -19.08
C TYR A 165 8.75 -6.95 -20.27
N ALA A 166 9.96 -6.91 -20.85
CA ALA A 166 10.27 -6.12 -22.04
C ALA A 166 9.42 -6.50 -23.27
N ASN A 167 8.88 -7.72 -23.29
CA ASN A 167 8.02 -8.25 -24.34
C ASN A 167 6.50 -8.12 -24.03
N TYR A 168 6.13 -7.50 -22.90
CA TYR A 168 4.73 -7.30 -22.55
C TYR A 168 4.05 -6.28 -23.49
N PRO A 169 2.74 -6.44 -23.77
CA PRO A 169 1.94 -5.42 -24.42
C PRO A 169 2.13 -4.04 -23.78
N VAL A 170 2.51 -3.05 -24.59
CA VAL A 170 2.83 -1.70 -24.09
C VAL A 170 1.58 -0.83 -24.06
N THR A 171 1.31 -0.21 -22.91
CA THR A 171 0.35 0.90 -22.80
C THR A 171 1.10 2.20 -22.51
N ASN A 172 0.99 3.18 -23.40
CA ASN A 172 1.54 4.51 -23.19
C ASN A 172 0.49 5.38 -22.47
N VAL A 173 0.80 5.83 -21.26
CA VAL A 173 -0.04 6.80 -20.54
C VAL A 173 0.42 8.20 -20.91
N THR A 174 -0.46 9.05 -21.42
CA THR A 174 -0.08 10.37 -21.97
C THR A 174 -0.89 11.54 -21.44
N ALA A 175 -2.05 11.28 -20.82
CA ALA A 175 -2.93 12.28 -20.26
C ALA A 175 -2.35 12.91 -18.98
N THR A 176 -2.53 14.22 -18.81
CA THR A 176 -1.88 15.01 -17.75
C THR A 176 -2.86 15.54 -16.69
N ASP A 177 -4.15 15.50 -17.00
CA ASP A 177 -5.25 16.20 -16.34
C ASP A 177 -6.44 15.29 -15.98
N THR A 178 -6.33 13.99 -16.27
CA THR A 178 -7.39 12.99 -16.09
C THR A 178 -6.82 11.66 -15.56
N LEU A 179 -7.69 10.84 -14.96
CA LEU A 179 -7.36 9.47 -14.55
C LEU A 179 -7.24 8.56 -15.78
N THR A 180 -6.10 7.89 -15.95
CA THR A 180 -5.94 6.85 -16.98
C THR A 180 -6.07 5.46 -16.38
N THR A 181 -6.98 4.63 -16.90
CA THR A 181 -7.06 3.20 -16.56
C THR A 181 -6.26 2.38 -17.54
N VAL A 182 -5.23 1.69 -17.05
CA VAL A 182 -4.40 0.72 -17.79
C VAL A 182 -4.86 -0.68 -17.41
N SER A 183 -5.58 -1.36 -18.30
CA SER A 183 -6.03 -2.74 -18.09
C SER A 183 -5.07 -3.75 -18.71
N GLY A 184 -4.66 -4.76 -17.93
CA GLY A 184 -3.92 -5.92 -18.44
C GLY A 184 -4.81 -6.94 -19.18
N ARG A 185 -6.15 -6.81 -19.09
CA ARG A 185 -7.15 -7.76 -19.64
C ARG A 185 -6.89 -9.22 -19.22
N GLY A 186 -6.49 -9.42 -17.97
CA GLY A 186 -6.06 -10.69 -17.39
C GLY A 186 -4.63 -11.12 -17.76
N GLY A 187 -4.01 -10.47 -18.74
CA GLY A 187 -2.64 -10.70 -19.19
C GLY A 187 -1.62 -9.76 -18.55
N ASP A 188 -0.44 -9.70 -19.15
CA ASP A 188 0.66 -8.83 -18.69
C ASP A 188 0.63 -7.47 -19.41
N VAL A 189 1.15 -6.41 -18.77
CA VAL A 189 1.25 -5.07 -19.36
C VAL A 189 2.55 -4.35 -18.97
N LEU A 190 3.19 -3.69 -19.93
CA LEU A 190 4.27 -2.73 -19.70
C LEU A 190 3.72 -1.31 -19.84
N ILE A 191 3.74 -0.55 -18.75
CA ILE A 191 3.25 0.82 -18.68
C ILE A 191 4.41 1.76 -18.96
N LYS A 192 4.28 2.59 -20.00
CA LYS A 192 5.25 3.63 -20.33
C LYS A 192 4.67 5.01 -20.01
N LEU A 193 5.39 5.74 -19.18
CA LEU A 193 5.16 7.15 -18.94
C LEU A 193 6.08 8.00 -19.83
N PRO A 194 5.68 9.22 -20.23
CA PRO A 194 6.54 10.19 -20.88
C PRO A 194 7.78 10.56 -20.04
N THR A 195 8.89 10.82 -20.73
CA THR A 195 10.13 11.35 -20.15
C THR A 195 10.22 12.88 -20.25
N ASP A 196 9.33 13.53 -20.99
CA ASP A 196 9.27 15.00 -21.14
C ASP A 196 8.38 15.68 -20.10
N ARG A 197 7.33 15.01 -19.61
CA ARG A 197 6.33 15.58 -18.69
C ARG A 197 5.83 14.59 -17.64
N ALA A 198 5.14 15.08 -16.62
CA ALA A 198 4.37 14.24 -15.71
C ALA A 198 2.99 13.92 -16.29
N VAL A 199 2.43 12.76 -15.96
CA VAL A 199 1.05 12.37 -16.28
C VAL A 199 0.11 12.59 -15.09
N GLY A 200 -1.20 12.51 -15.34
CA GLY A 200 -2.19 12.44 -14.29
C GLY A 200 -2.21 11.07 -13.58
N PRO A 201 -3.08 10.90 -12.57
CA PRO A 201 -3.30 9.64 -11.86
C PRO A 201 -3.53 8.43 -12.76
N ILE A 202 -3.11 7.25 -12.32
CA ILE A 202 -3.34 5.98 -13.04
C ILE A 202 -4.02 4.92 -12.17
N THR A 203 -4.90 4.13 -12.79
CA THR A 203 -5.36 2.84 -12.25
C THR A 203 -4.77 1.71 -13.08
N ILE A 204 -4.05 0.79 -12.43
CA ILE A 204 -3.52 -0.44 -13.00
C ILE A 204 -4.53 -1.56 -12.68
N ALA A 205 -5.25 -2.05 -13.68
CA ALA A 205 -6.41 -2.91 -13.48
C ALA A 205 -6.27 -4.28 -14.16
N ASP A 206 -6.93 -5.29 -13.58
CA ASP A 206 -7.28 -6.56 -14.21
C ASP A 206 -6.08 -7.19 -14.94
N CYS A 207 -5.00 -7.47 -14.22
CA CYS A 207 -3.72 -7.92 -14.79
C CYS A 207 -3.21 -9.22 -14.17
N ARG A 208 -2.39 -9.96 -14.93
CA ARG A 208 -1.48 -10.93 -14.33
C ARG A 208 -0.28 -10.15 -13.80
N ASN A 209 0.62 -9.70 -14.66
CA ASN A 209 1.72 -8.81 -14.28
C ASN A 209 1.52 -7.39 -14.82
N ALA A 210 2.06 -6.40 -14.12
CA ALA A 210 2.20 -5.04 -14.63
C ALA A 210 3.58 -4.49 -14.26
N VAL A 211 4.22 -3.77 -15.17
CA VAL A 211 5.53 -3.16 -14.93
C VAL A 211 5.49 -1.69 -15.31
N ILE A 212 5.97 -0.82 -14.42
CA ILE A 212 6.23 0.60 -14.65
C ILE A 212 7.64 0.90 -14.11
N ILE A 213 8.50 1.43 -14.98
CA ILE A 213 9.89 1.79 -14.65
C ILE A 213 10.12 3.22 -15.11
N GLY A 214 10.37 4.12 -14.17
CA GLY A 214 10.56 5.54 -14.40
C GLY A 214 9.28 6.33 -14.69
N GLY A 215 9.47 7.63 -14.93
CA GLY A 215 8.39 8.58 -15.21
C GLY A 215 7.81 9.25 -13.96
N SER A 216 7.09 10.35 -14.19
CA SER A 216 6.50 11.17 -13.13
C SER A 216 4.97 11.19 -13.22
N ILE A 217 4.30 11.09 -12.08
CA ILE A 217 2.86 11.25 -11.92
C ILE A 217 2.63 12.48 -11.04
N ARG A 218 1.67 13.33 -11.42
CA ARG A 218 1.28 14.51 -10.67
C ARG A 218 -0.18 14.44 -10.28
N ALA A 219 -0.48 14.78 -9.03
CA ALA A 219 -1.84 14.85 -8.54
C ALA A 219 -2.64 15.96 -9.24
N LEU A 220 -3.94 15.75 -9.40
CA LEU A 220 -4.89 16.74 -9.88
C LEU A 220 -5.38 17.60 -8.70
N PRO A 221 -5.71 18.89 -8.91
CA PRO A 221 -6.16 19.83 -7.88
C PRO A 221 -7.62 19.55 -7.45
N SER A 222 -7.86 18.35 -6.91
CA SER A 222 -9.15 17.85 -6.46
C SER A 222 -8.96 16.79 -5.37
N ALA A 223 -9.99 16.53 -4.57
CA ALA A 223 -10.06 15.34 -3.73
C ALA A 223 -10.57 14.10 -4.48
N LYS A 224 -11.21 14.28 -5.64
CA LYS A 224 -11.80 13.18 -6.43
C LYS A 224 -11.50 13.30 -7.91
N VAL A 225 -11.31 12.16 -8.56
CA VAL A 225 -11.13 12.04 -10.02
C VAL A 225 -12.08 10.95 -10.51
N ALA A 226 -12.85 11.25 -11.56
CA ALA A 226 -13.93 10.37 -12.05
C ALA A 226 -14.92 9.91 -10.96
N GLY A 227 -15.23 10.78 -9.98
CA GLY A 227 -16.15 10.49 -8.87
C GLY A 227 -15.55 9.67 -7.71
N HIS A 228 -14.34 9.13 -7.88
CA HIS A 228 -13.62 8.35 -6.88
C HIS A 228 -12.55 9.18 -6.18
N ASP A 229 -12.24 8.82 -4.94
CA ASP A 229 -11.09 9.33 -4.18
C ASP A 229 -9.78 9.19 -4.97
N GLN A 230 -8.95 10.23 -4.95
CA GLN A 230 -7.75 10.30 -5.77
C GLN A 230 -6.60 9.45 -5.21
N ARG A 231 -5.97 8.68 -6.09
CA ARG A 231 -4.75 7.89 -5.86
C ARG A 231 -3.83 8.14 -7.04
N ALA A 232 -2.57 8.52 -6.81
CA ALA A 232 -1.64 8.71 -7.92
C ALA A 232 -1.39 7.39 -8.68
N ILE A 233 -1.29 6.27 -7.95
CA ILE A 233 -1.35 4.91 -8.51
C ILE A 233 -2.37 4.09 -7.70
N TYR A 234 -3.36 3.50 -8.39
CA TYR A 234 -4.26 2.51 -7.80
C TYR A 234 -4.12 1.15 -8.49
N VAL A 235 -3.78 0.10 -7.75
CA VAL A 235 -3.66 -1.27 -8.28
C VAL A 235 -4.92 -2.06 -7.94
N ARG A 236 -5.66 -2.57 -8.94
CA ARG A 236 -6.90 -3.35 -8.72
C ARG A 236 -6.93 -4.66 -9.49
N ASN A 237 -7.47 -5.72 -8.88
CA ASN A 237 -7.76 -7.00 -9.53
C ASN A 237 -6.56 -7.71 -10.19
N CYS A 238 -5.31 -7.36 -9.84
CA CYS A 238 -4.14 -8.05 -10.34
C CYS A 238 -3.84 -9.37 -9.58
N THR A 239 -3.09 -10.30 -10.19
CA THR A 239 -2.91 -11.68 -9.68
C THR A 239 -1.47 -12.20 -9.65
N GLY A 240 -0.58 -11.65 -10.47
CA GLY A 240 0.85 -11.95 -10.52
C GLY A 240 1.65 -10.93 -9.71
N THR A 241 2.58 -10.24 -10.35
CA THR A 241 3.40 -9.17 -9.75
C THR A 241 3.14 -7.84 -10.45
N VAL A 242 2.82 -6.82 -9.66
CA VAL A 242 2.85 -5.42 -10.10
C VAL A 242 4.15 -4.81 -9.60
N HIS A 243 4.98 -4.33 -10.51
CA HIS A 243 6.32 -3.82 -10.24
C HIS A 243 6.38 -2.32 -10.59
N ILE A 244 6.65 -1.50 -9.57
CA ILE A 244 6.74 -0.05 -9.64
C ILE A 244 8.16 0.35 -9.26
N GLU A 245 8.94 0.82 -10.22
CA GLU A 245 10.35 1.20 -10.02
C GLU A 245 10.62 2.64 -10.47
N GLY A 246 11.37 3.42 -9.69
CA GLY A 246 11.91 4.69 -10.19
C GLY A 246 10.88 5.77 -10.48
N VAL A 247 9.64 5.62 -9.98
CA VAL A 247 8.55 6.56 -10.21
C VAL A 247 8.64 7.73 -9.23
N HIS A 248 8.39 8.93 -9.73
CA HIS A 248 8.18 10.12 -8.90
C HIS A 248 6.69 10.46 -8.86
N ILE A 249 6.14 10.64 -7.66
CA ILE A 249 4.76 11.06 -7.42
C ILE A 249 4.80 12.45 -6.77
N ASP A 250 4.24 13.44 -7.45
CA ASP A 250 4.08 14.81 -6.97
C ASP A 250 2.63 15.03 -6.48
N GLY A 251 2.44 14.91 -5.17
CA GLY A 251 1.20 15.28 -4.47
C GLY A 251 1.17 16.72 -3.98
N ALA A 252 2.26 17.49 -4.16
CA ALA A 252 2.42 18.86 -3.66
C ALA A 252 1.59 19.90 -4.46
N VAL A 253 0.45 19.49 -5.02
CA VAL A 253 -0.45 20.27 -5.87
C VAL A 253 -1.50 20.99 -5.02
N SER A 254 -1.68 22.30 -5.24
CA SER A 254 -2.66 23.09 -4.49
C SER A 254 -4.08 22.59 -4.79
N GLY A 255 -4.92 22.46 -3.75
CA GLY A 255 -6.28 21.93 -3.87
C GLY A 255 -6.38 20.41 -4.09
N ALA A 256 -5.26 19.71 -4.26
CA ALA A 256 -5.26 18.25 -4.30
C ALA A 256 -5.51 17.67 -2.91
N GLN A 257 -6.29 16.60 -2.86
CA GLN A 257 -6.16 15.59 -1.83
C GLN A 257 -5.97 14.24 -2.52
N THR A 258 -4.94 13.48 -2.16
CA THR A 258 -4.63 12.21 -2.85
C THR A 258 -3.80 11.29 -1.97
N ASP A 259 -4.06 10.00 -2.08
CA ASP A 259 -3.12 8.97 -1.66
C ASP A 259 -2.03 8.79 -2.74
N GLY A 260 -0.85 8.30 -2.38
CA GLY A 260 0.25 7.98 -3.28
C GLY A 260 0.00 6.69 -4.04
N ILE A 261 0.27 5.55 -3.39
CA ILE A 261 0.05 4.21 -3.96
C ILE A 261 -0.96 3.45 -3.11
N ALA A 262 -2.07 3.02 -3.70
CA ALA A 262 -3.01 2.13 -3.01
C ALA A 262 -3.31 0.87 -3.81
N ALA A 263 -3.75 -0.19 -3.13
CA ALA A 263 -4.06 -1.48 -3.75
C ALA A 263 -5.36 -2.14 -3.25
N ASN A 264 -6.02 -2.84 -4.16
CA ASN A 264 -7.11 -3.78 -3.92
C ASN A 264 -6.91 -4.96 -4.88
N ALA A 265 -5.94 -5.80 -4.54
CA ALA A 265 -5.49 -6.91 -5.38
C ALA A 265 -4.97 -8.05 -4.49
N PRO A 266 -5.84 -8.72 -3.70
CA PRO A 266 -5.43 -9.70 -2.67
C PRO A 266 -4.74 -10.96 -3.22
N LYS A 267 -4.63 -11.08 -4.55
CA LYS A 267 -3.87 -12.15 -5.23
C LYS A 267 -2.49 -11.67 -5.73
N ALA A 268 -2.22 -10.37 -5.81
CA ALA A 268 -0.98 -9.82 -6.37
C ALA A 268 0.15 -9.69 -5.35
N ILE A 269 1.39 -9.80 -5.82
CA ILE A 269 2.56 -9.20 -5.16
C ILE A 269 2.69 -7.78 -5.69
N LEU A 270 2.85 -6.78 -4.80
CA LEU A 270 3.20 -5.41 -5.19
C LEU A 270 4.65 -5.12 -4.80
N GLN A 271 5.49 -4.82 -5.79
CA GLN A 271 6.88 -4.42 -5.62
C GLN A 271 6.99 -2.90 -5.86
N ILE A 272 7.51 -2.18 -4.87
CA ILE A 272 7.75 -0.73 -4.91
C ILE A 272 9.22 -0.52 -4.63
N GLN A 273 9.98 -0.03 -5.61
CA GLN A 273 11.42 0.15 -5.46
C GLN A 273 11.92 1.48 -5.99
N ASN A 274 12.76 2.15 -5.21
CA ASN A 274 13.34 3.43 -5.59
C ASN A 274 12.25 4.42 -6.02
N VAL A 275 11.24 4.62 -5.18
CA VAL A 275 10.08 5.49 -5.45
C VAL A 275 10.12 6.71 -4.54
N ARG A 276 9.74 7.88 -5.08
CA ARG A 276 9.65 9.12 -4.30
C ARG A 276 8.23 9.68 -4.38
N VAL A 277 7.68 10.03 -3.22
CA VAL A 277 6.32 10.57 -3.07
C VAL A 277 6.40 11.88 -2.29
N ASP A 278 6.19 12.99 -2.99
CA ASP A 278 6.38 14.34 -2.45
C ASP A 278 5.06 15.04 -2.10
N GLY A 279 4.99 15.60 -0.89
CA GLY A 279 4.00 16.58 -0.45
C GLY A 279 2.53 16.14 -0.48
N LEU A 280 2.21 14.88 -0.16
CA LEU A 280 0.81 14.43 -0.13
C LEU A 280 -0.05 15.26 0.83
N ARG A 281 -1.29 15.51 0.42
CA ARG A 281 -2.26 16.35 1.14
C ARG A 281 -3.55 15.59 1.37
N GLY A 282 -4.04 15.61 2.61
CA GLY A 282 -5.20 14.85 3.05
C GLY A 282 -5.62 15.22 4.47
N MET A 283 -6.66 14.56 4.96
CA MET A 283 -7.29 14.81 6.27
C MET A 283 -8.15 13.60 6.68
N SER A 284 -8.72 13.61 7.89
CA SER A 284 -9.59 12.51 8.37
C SER A 284 -10.82 12.29 7.48
N THR A 285 -11.44 13.38 7.00
CA THR A 285 -12.61 13.36 6.14
C THR A 285 -12.23 13.52 4.66
N GLY A 286 -12.06 12.42 3.94
CA GLY A 286 -11.68 12.41 2.52
C GLY A 286 -10.50 11.49 2.26
N ASN A 287 -9.56 11.91 1.40
CA ASN A 287 -8.33 11.15 1.18
C ASN A 287 -7.40 11.32 2.38
N HIS A 288 -6.75 10.23 2.76
CA HIS A 288 -5.91 10.16 3.95
C HIS A 288 -4.45 10.51 3.67
N ALA A 289 -4.10 10.76 2.41
CA ALA A 289 -2.74 11.09 2.00
C ALA A 289 -1.75 9.99 2.37
N ASP A 290 -2.20 8.74 2.26
CA ASP A 290 -1.37 7.57 2.48
C ASP A 290 -0.28 7.52 1.42
N VAL A 291 0.99 7.52 1.83
CA VAL A 291 2.12 7.25 0.90
C VAL A 291 1.96 5.84 0.31
N PHE A 292 1.53 4.89 1.14
CA PHE A 292 1.14 3.54 0.72
C PHE A 292 -0.02 2.97 1.55
N GLN A 293 -1.01 2.36 0.88
CA GLN A 293 -2.14 1.67 1.53
C GLN A 293 -2.62 0.42 0.75
N PRO A 294 -2.45 -0.82 1.24
CA PRO A 294 -2.98 -2.03 0.64
C PRO A 294 -4.48 -2.25 1.00
N TRP A 295 -5.30 -1.21 0.80
CA TRP A 295 -6.69 -1.08 1.27
C TRP A 295 -7.58 -2.31 1.10
N GLY A 296 -7.58 -2.92 -0.09
CA GLY A 296 -8.36 -4.12 -0.42
C GLY A 296 -7.53 -5.41 -0.44
N GLY A 297 -6.38 -5.41 0.23
CA GLY A 297 -5.51 -6.56 0.37
C GLY A 297 -4.50 -6.75 -0.78
N LEU A 298 -3.47 -7.54 -0.46
CA LEU A 298 -2.39 -7.98 -1.35
C LEU A 298 -1.93 -9.38 -0.92
N ARG A 299 -1.48 -10.24 -1.84
CA ARG A 299 -0.77 -11.47 -1.43
C ARG A 299 0.52 -11.13 -0.70
N GLU A 300 1.20 -10.07 -1.13
CA GLU A 300 2.43 -9.58 -0.51
C GLU A 300 2.69 -8.13 -0.96
N TYR A 301 3.27 -7.30 -0.08
CA TYR A 301 3.94 -6.06 -0.51
C TYR A 301 5.44 -6.09 -0.19
N ARG A 302 6.24 -5.55 -1.12
CA ARG A 302 7.70 -5.44 -1.03
C ARG A 302 8.10 -4.01 -1.33
N ILE A 303 8.61 -3.31 -0.34
CA ILE A 303 9.06 -1.92 -0.42
C ILE A 303 10.56 -1.88 -0.13
N ASP A 304 11.36 -1.30 -1.03
CA ASP A 304 12.79 -1.04 -0.80
C ASP A 304 13.21 0.28 -1.46
N ARG A 305 13.76 1.22 -0.69
CA ARG A 305 14.03 2.60 -1.13
C ARG A 305 12.75 3.32 -1.50
N LEU A 306 12.01 3.72 -0.46
CA LEU A 306 10.86 4.60 -0.58
C LEU A 306 11.11 5.86 0.26
N THR A 307 11.06 7.02 -0.38
CA THR A 307 11.02 8.31 0.33
C THR A 307 9.66 8.94 0.14
N GLY A 308 8.96 9.20 1.24
CA GLY A 308 7.61 9.75 1.25
C GLY A 308 7.48 11.01 2.10
N SER A 309 6.57 11.90 1.74
CA SER A 309 6.11 12.97 2.61
C SER A 309 4.61 13.22 2.49
N SER A 310 3.97 13.45 3.64
CA SER A 310 2.52 13.63 3.75
C SER A 310 2.17 14.50 4.96
N ASN A 311 1.06 15.22 4.89
CA ASN A 311 0.55 16.00 6.02
C ASN A 311 -0.25 15.16 7.04
N PHE A 312 -0.75 13.98 6.65
CA PHE A 312 -1.67 13.19 7.47
C PHE A 312 -1.18 11.75 7.76
N GLN A 313 -1.09 10.87 6.75
CA GLN A 313 -0.68 9.46 6.91
C GLN A 313 0.54 9.07 6.09
N GLY A 314 1.22 7.99 6.47
CA GLY A 314 2.42 7.48 5.80
C GLY A 314 2.17 6.12 5.19
N LEU A 315 2.59 5.06 5.89
CA LEU A 315 2.33 3.69 5.50
C LEU A 315 1.14 3.18 6.34
N HIS A 316 -0.02 3.04 5.69
CA HIS A 316 -1.24 2.49 6.27
C HIS A 316 -1.30 1.02 5.92
N ILE A 317 -0.79 0.15 6.79
CA ILE A 317 -0.38 -1.22 6.50
C ILE A 317 -1.00 -2.23 7.49
N PHE A 318 -2.28 -2.08 7.79
CA PHE A 318 -3.08 -3.12 8.44
C PHE A 318 -4.17 -3.65 7.48
N GLU A 319 -4.78 -4.79 7.81
CA GLU A 319 -5.88 -5.33 7.01
C GLU A 319 -7.14 -4.46 7.16
N ASN A 320 -7.63 -3.90 6.05
CA ASN A 320 -8.78 -2.97 6.08
C ASN A 320 -10.02 -3.60 5.43
N THR A 321 -10.01 -3.78 4.09
CA THR A 321 -11.15 -4.38 3.35
C THR A 321 -10.82 -5.68 2.61
N GLY A 322 -9.59 -6.15 2.73
CA GLY A 322 -9.15 -7.44 2.17
C GLY A 322 -7.82 -7.90 2.78
N PRO A 323 -7.52 -9.21 2.67
CA PRO A 323 -6.41 -9.84 3.38
C PRO A 323 -5.05 -9.44 2.81
N ILE A 324 -4.05 -9.42 3.69
CA ILE A 324 -2.65 -9.16 3.36
C ILE A 324 -1.84 -10.40 3.73
N GLY A 325 -1.15 -11.02 2.76
CA GLY A 325 -0.42 -12.27 3.05
C GLY A 325 0.95 -12.09 3.72
N SER A 326 1.65 -10.99 3.44
CA SER A 326 2.97 -10.65 4.01
C SER A 326 3.41 -9.23 3.63
N GLY A 327 4.28 -8.63 4.46
CA GLY A 327 4.82 -7.29 4.24
C GLY A 327 6.33 -7.21 4.46
N VAL A 328 7.05 -6.63 3.51
CA VAL A 328 8.48 -6.30 3.63
C VAL A 328 8.70 -4.82 3.34
N ILE A 329 9.29 -4.10 4.28
CA ILE A 329 9.63 -2.68 4.16
C ILE A 329 11.10 -2.49 4.52
N ARG A 330 11.88 -2.07 3.54
CA ARG A 330 13.32 -1.82 3.62
C ARG A 330 13.64 -0.38 3.24
N ASN A 331 14.68 0.18 3.84
CA ASN A 331 15.30 1.44 3.40
C ASN A 331 14.25 2.52 3.07
N THR A 332 13.38 2.83 4.03
CA THR A 332 12.20 3.67 3.79
C THR A 332 12.18 4.84 4.76
N ASN A 333 11.96 6.06 4.27
CA ASN A 333 11.83 7.24 5.13
C ASN A 333 10.59 8.07 4.80
N ILE A 334 9.75 8.29 5.80
CA ILE A 334 8.53 9.10 5.72
C ILE A 334 8.73 10.39 6.49
N SER A 335 8.29 11.53 5.95
CA SER A 335 8.33 12.82 6.65
C SER A 335 6.98 13.53 6.68
N GLY A 336 6.62 14.00 7.87
CA GLY A 336 5.43 14.79 8.11
C GLY A 336 5.64 16.27 7.81
N HIS A 337 4.62 16.92 7.25
CA HIS A 337 4.58 18.38 7.08
C HIS A 337 3.22 18.95 7.50
N ASN A 338 3.10 20.28 7.53
CA ASN A 338 1.92 21.01 7.97
C ASN A 338 1.28 21.82 6.82
N ASP A 339 1.31 21.29 5.59
CA ASP A 339 0.63 21.92 4.46
C ASP A 339 -0.88 21.74 4.59
N ALA A 340 -1.65 22.75 4.18
CA ALA A 340 -3.10 22.66 4.13
C ALA A 340 -3.57 21.57 3.15
N PRO A 341 -4.66 20.82 3.46
CA PRO A 341 -5.46 20.91 4.68
C PRO A 341 -4.76 20.24 5.87
N VAL A 342 -4.61 20.93 7.01
CA VAL A 342 -3.92 20.36 8.19
C VAL A 342 -4.93 19.70 9.13
N ASP A 343 -4.80 18.39 9.29
CA ASP A 343 -5.50 17.61 10.31
C ASP A 343 -4.48 17.05 11.33
N LYS A 344 -4.87 17.00 12.61
CA LYS A 344 -4.02 16.54 13.72
C LYS A 344 -4.09 15.02 13.94
N GLY A 345 -4.91 14.28 13.21
CA GLY A 345 -4.91 12.81 13.19
C GLY A 345 -3.81 12.17 12.32
N GLY A 346 -4.11 10.97 11.81
CA GLY A 346 -3.27 10.12 10.93
C GLY A 346 -2.05 9.52 11.62
N TYR A 347 -1.36 8.55 11.03
CA TYR A 347 -0.06 8.04 11.51
C TYR A 347 0.88 7.76 10.33
N TYR A 348 2.18 7.94 10.53
CA TYR A 348 3.19 7.75 9.45
C TYR A 348 3.62 6.28 9.30
N ILE A 349 3.37 5.47 10.32
CA ILE A 349 3.35 4.00 10.27
C ILE A 349 2.08 3.61 11.02
N TRP A 350 1.20 2.84 10.38
CA TRP A 350 -0.06 2.39 10.95
C TRP A 350 -0.22 0.88 10.68
N THR A 351 0.03 0.07 11.69
CA THR A 351 -0.26 -1.38 11.73
C THR A 351 -1.45 -1.62 12.66
N ASP A 352 -1.96 -2.85 12.81
CA ASP A 352 -2.93 -3.14 13.88
C ASP A 352 -2.22 -3.67 15.15
N CYS A 353 -3.02 -4.01 16.14
CA CYS A 353 -2.68 -4.87 17.24
C CYS A 353 -3.23 -6.27 16.96
N ASN A 354 -2.35 -7.25 16.83
CA ASN A 354 -2.64 -8.54 16.21
C ASN A 354 -2.86 -8.36 14.70
N ASP A 355 -1.84 -7.87 13.98
CA ASP A 355 -1.80 -8.09 12.53
C ASP A 355 -1.85 -9.61 12.29
N ASP A 356 -2.76 -10.09 11.44
CA ASP A 356 -2.89 -11.53 11.14
C ASP A 356 -1.80 -12.05 10.16
N TYR A 357 -0.81 -11.21 9.82
CA TYR A 357 0.17 -11.47 8.77
C TYR A 357 1.55 -10.88 9.07
N PRO A 358 2.66 -11.54 8.65
CA PRO A 358 4.02 -11.11 9.00
C PRO A 358 4.44 -9.82 8.30
N ILE A 359 4.97 -8.87 9.08
CA ILE A 359 5.55 -7.59 8.63
C ILE A 359 7.04 -7.54 9.04
N MET A 360 7.92 -7.17 8.13
CA MET A 360 9.34 -6.93 8.41
C MET A 360 9.73 -5.48 8.11
N LEU A 361 10.28 -4.80 9.11
CA LEU A 361 10.68 -3.38 9.09
C LEU A 361 12.20 -3.23 9.28
N ASP A 362 12.92 -2.95 8.20
CA ASP A 362 14.39 -2.78 8.22
C ASP A 362 14.80 -1.42 7.63
N GLY A 363 15.61 -0.65 8.36
CA GLY A 363 15.99 0.71 7.94
C GLY A 363 14.80 1.65 7.69
N VAL A 364 13.73 1.54 8.49
CA VAL A 364 12.54 2.40 8.38
C VAL A 364 12.65 3.63 9.29
N TYR A 365 12.39 4.81 8.75
CA TYR A 365 12.50 6.10 9.45
C TYR A 365 11.23 6.93 9.31
N VAL A 366 10.86 7.65 10.38
CA VAL A 366 9.75 8.62 10.42
C VAL A 366 10.26 9.91 11.04
N ALA A 367 10.21 11.00 10.27
CA ALA A 367 10.31 12.36 10.79
C ALA A 367 8.88 12.90 11.02
N PRO A 368 8.40 13.04 12.27
CA PRO A 368 7.07 13.60 12.53
C PRO A 368 6.89 15.01 11.96
N ARG A 369 5.65 15.40 11.64
CA ARG A 369 5.33 16.81 11.35
C ARG A 369 5.64 17.70 12.55
N PRO A 370 6.01 18.98 12.35
CA PRO A 370 6.39 19.87 13.44
C PRO A 370 5.35 19.93 14.56
N GLY A 371 5.81 19.74 15.80
CA GLY A 371 4.98 19.73 17.01
C GLY A 371 4.33 18.38 17.38
N ARG A 372 4.55 17.31 16.59
CA ARG A 372 4.04 15.97 16.91
C ARG A 372 5.14 15.06 17.52
N PRO A 373 4.94 14.44 18.69
CA PRO A 373 5.88 13.47 19.24
C PRO A 373 6.00 12.19 18.40
N PHE A 374 7.19 11.60 18.28
CA PHE A 374 7.40 10.36 17.53
C PHE A 374 6.57 9.17 18.05
N GLY A 375 6.47 8.98 19.37
CA GLY A 375 5.63 7.92 19.96
C GLY A 375 4.13 8.07 19.73
N GLN A 376 3.67 9.24 19.28
CA GLN A 376 2.30 9.50 18.80
C GLN A 376 2.20 9.52 17.27
N SER A 377 3.32 9.35 16.55
CA SER A 377 3.41 9.42 15.08
C SER A 377 3.36 8.06 14.40
N VAL A 378 3.42 7.00 15.19
CA VAL A 378 3.24 5.60 14.79
C VAL A 378 2.03 5.01 15.52
N TRP A 379 1.38 4.03 14.91
CA TRP A 379 0.30 3.25 15.50
C TRP A 379 0.56 1.74 15.30
N PRO A 380 0.32 0.89 16.31
CA PRO A 380 -0.14 1.20 17.68
C PRO A 380 0.80 2.16 18.45
N SER A 381 0.24 3.20 19.05
CA SER A 381 1.02 4.29 19.67
C SER A 381 1.48 3.97 21.09
N VAL A 382 2.37 4.77 21.68
CA VAL A 382 2.82 4.59 23.08
C VAL A 382 1.68 4.65 24.12
N THR A 383 0.53 5.22 23.75
CA THR A 383 -0.68 5.30 24.58
C THR A 383 -1.68 4.17 24.34
N HIS A 384 -1.39 3.19 23.47
CA HIS A 384 -2.33 2.11 23.16
C HIS A 384 -2.46 1.12 24.33
N LYS A 385 -3.68 0.95 24.85
CA LYS A 385 -3.97 0.21 26.11
C LYS A 385 -3.40 -1.22 26.16
N THR A 386 -3.58 -1.99 25.08
CA THR A 386 -3.22 -3.42 25.02
C THR A 386 -1.84 -3.69 24.43
N CYS A 387 -1.39 -2.89 23.47
CA CYS A 387 -0.34 -3.19 22.48
C CYS A 387 0.53 -1.97 22.15
N ALA A 388 0.75 -1.08 23.14
CA ALA A 388 1.57 0.11 22.96
C ALA A 388 2.94 -0.18 22.32
N ALA A 389 3.35 0.68 21.38
CA ALA A 389 4.73 0.73 20.93
C ALA A 389 5.66 0.96 22.12
N ASN A 390 6.73 0.17 22.21
CA ASN A 390 7.87 0.47 23.06
C ASN A 390 8.78 1.45 22.30
N VAL A 391 8.89 2.67 22.82
CA VAL A 391 9.72 3.74 22.24
C VAL A 391 10.87 4.09 23.17
N ALA A 392 12.10 3.82 22.75
CA ALA A 392 13.31 4.12 23.49
C ALA A 392 14.42 4.61 22.53
N ASN A 393 15.17 5.64 22.93
CA ASN A 393 16.29 6.20 22.15
C ASN A 393 15.94 6.53 20.68
N GLY A 394 14.74 7.06 20.43
CA GLY A 394 14.26 7.36 19.08
C GLY A 394 13.95 6.11 18.23
N VAL A 395 13.68 4.95 18.84
CA VAL A 395 13.33 3.70 18.14
C VAL A 395 12.00 3.17 18.67
N ALA A 396 11.05 2.92 17.78
CA ALA A 396 9.76 2.28 18.06
C ALA A 396 9.77 0.80 17.66
N THR A 397 9.17 -0.04 18.51
CA THR A 397 9.00 -1.49 18.33
C THR A 397 7.68 -1.95 18.92
N TRP A 398 7.14 -3.08 18.46
CA TRP A 398 5.85 -3.64 18.91
C TRP A 398 6.01 -5.04 19.51
N PRO A 399 6.69 -5.21 20.65
CA PRO A 399 7.05 -6.53 21.18
C PRO A 399 5.87 -7.40 21.65
N LYS A 400 4.64 -6.88 21.59
CA LYS A 400 3.40 -7.64 21.86
C LYS A 400 2.75 -8.19 20.59
N ASP A 401 3.14 -7.69 19.43
CA ASP A 401 2.72 -8.24 18.15
C ASP A 401 3.88 -9.10 17.60
N SER A 402 3.67 -10.42 17.54
CA SER A 402 4.70 -11.34 17.06
C SER A 402 4.84 -11.36 15.54
N MET A 403 3.91 -10.77 14.80
CA MET A 403 3.98 -10.68 13.34
C MET A 403 4.85 -9.51 12.89
N ILE A 404 4.99 -8.46 13.71
CA ILE A 404 5.85 -7.31 13.41
C ILE A 404 7.29 -7.60 13.86
N THR A 405 8.20 -7.68 12.89
CA THR A 405 9.64 -7.84 13.11
C THR A 405 10.40 -6.58 12.71
N GLY A 406 11.44 -6.22 13.48
CA GLY A 406 12.27 -5.04 13.22
C GLY A 406 11.83 -3.79 13.98
N SER A 407 12.04 -2.60 13.41
CA SER A 407 11.83 -1.33 14.12
C SER A 407 11.65 -0.11 13.19
N VAL A 408 11.09 0.97 13.74
CA VAL A 408 11.03 2.29 13.10
C VAL A 408 11.88 3.28 13.89
N ARG A 409 12.64 4.13 13.21
CA ARG A 409 13.51 5.14 13.82
C ARG A 409 12.96 6.55 13.66
N GLU A 410 13.16 7.40 14.65
CA GLU A 410 12.80 8.82 14.60
C GLU A 410 13.75 9.60 13.68
N GLY A 411 13.20 10.60 12.99
CA GLY A 411 13.94 11.51 12.13
C GLY A 411 14.15 11.00 10.71
N ARG A 412 15.34 11.28 10.15
CA ARG A 412 15.75 10.90 8.79
C ARG A 412 16.97 9.99 8.86
N PRO A 413 17.25 9.17 7.82
CA PRO A 413 18.49 8.42 7.74
C PRO A 413 19.68 9.39 7.70
N SER A 414 20.78 9.04 8.36
CA SER A 414 21.99 9.88 8.40
C SER A 414 22.68 10.05 7.04
N SER A 415 22.42 9.14 6.10
CA SER A 415 22.83 9.21 4.70
C SER A 415 21.98 10.15 3.83
N GLY A 416 20.93 10.77 4.38
CA GLY A 416 19.89 11.48 3.62
C GLY A 416 18.74 10.57 3.21
N ASP A 417 17.84 11.09 2.37
CA ASP A 417 16.71 10.35 1.80
C ASP A 417 17.19 9.09 1.07
N PHE A 418 16.48 7.96 1.23
CA PHE A 418 16.79 6.74 0.48
C PHE A 418 16.52 6.89 -1.03
N VAL A 419 15.63 7.81 -1.39
CA VAL A 419 15.36 8.26 -2.76
C VAL A 419 15.45 9.80 -2.80
N PRO A 420 16.65 10.35 -3.06
CA PRO A 420 16.87 11.79 -3.14
C PRO A 420 15.99 12.49 -4.19
N ALA A 421 15.79 13.80 -4.01
CA ALA A 421 15.11 14.63 -4.99
C ALA A 421 15.81 14.54 -6.36
N GLY A 422 15.06 14.23 -7.42
CA GLY A 422 15.57 14.14 -8.78
C GLY A 422 16.35 12.86 -9.14
N SER A 423 16.54 11.91 -8.21
CA SER A 423 17.17 10.61 -8.55
C SER A 423 16.24 9.64 -9.30
N VAL A 424 14.94 9.98 -9.36
CA VAL A 424 13.85 9.17 -9.91
C VAL A 424 12.89 10.06 -10.70
N GLY A 425 11.95 9.46 -11.43
CA GLY A 425 11.00 10.16 -12.29
C GLY A 425 11.37 10.08 -13.77
N ARG A 426 11.09 11.17 -14.50
CA ARG A 426 11.24 11.30 -15.96
C ARG A 426 12.56 10.80 -16.58
N SER A 427 13.69 10.99 -15.90
CA SER A 427 15.03 10.61 -16.40
C SER A 427 15.58 9.34 -15.75
N TYR A 428 14.74 8.58 -15.05
CA TYR A 428 15.18 7.40 -14.32
C TYR A 428 15.70 6.29 -15.25
N THR A 429 16.80 5.67 -14.83
CA THR A 429 17.33 4.45 -15.43
C THR A 429 17.59 3.46 -14.31
N SER A 430 17.15 2.21 -14.48
CA SER A 430 17.37 1.17 -13.46
C SER A 430 18.86 0.92 -13.23
N PRO A 431 19.34 0.83 -11.98
CA PRO A 431 20.70 0.40 -11.67
C PRO A 431 20.89 -1.13 -11.79
N GLY A 432 19.86 -1.86 -12.24
CA GLY A 432 19.84 -3.32 -12.24
C GLY A 432 19.51 -3.91 -10.87
N TYR A 433 19.61 -5.24 -10.79
CA TYR A 433 19.06 -6.07 -9.71
C TYR A 433 20.13 -7.02 -9.16
N ARG A 434 19.99 -7.42 -7.90
CA ARG A 434 20.90 -8.34 -7.20
C ARG A 434 20.57 -9.81 -7.44
#